data_AF-R7TI13-F1
#
_entry.id   AF-R7TI13-F1
#
_cell.length_a   1.000
_cell.length_b   1.000
_cell.length_c   1.000
_cell.angle_alpha   90.00
_cell.angle_beta   90.00
_cell.angle_gamma   90.00
#
_symmetry.space_group_name_H-M   'P 1'
#
loop_
_entity.id
_entity.type
_entity.pdbx_description
1 polymer ?
#
loop_
_entity_poly.entity_id
_entity_poly.type
_entity_poly.pdbx_seq_one_letter_code
_entity_poly.pdbx_strand_id
1 'polypeptide(L)'
;MECGAFTLPLLLLLHFVVECDSKGYCSFPSYLWQPLFVDTNSDGSVKPRHWISKSEYYKNTNKWRKQKDIVASNTTIWIHHKIHASCDGYHQSSDDRCYKKTVEYKLICVSEAAGGKFRIQQEVDGRDKKRCILVSAVPKEENEDTLCLDRALQRDEWPWIAADILGVQPCPFTGGFDFTAFEQTQRKNRICADEWRPSRLESECVEGEAISFYSPSEDCSLFYDRPTNVKLQCWGHWEEESYLFILMGEKSHLPRFVLRLSKDFGVSSGAETVYLYFSLVMPLGGHGNAPGTVQYNELRVQRSGGFSIDFSHPQIWSHLLPLQPEHKPPRTPSPLV
;
A
#
# COMPACT_ATOMS: atom_id res chain seq x y z
N MET A 1 13.86 -28.45 16.05
CA MET A 1 13.77 -29.22 17.31
C MET A 1 12.48 -30.01 17.24
N GLU A 2 12.58 -31.31 17.01
CA GLU A 2 11.43 -32.19 16.84
C GLU A 2 10.99 -32.68 18.22
N CYS A 3 9.77 -32.33 18.64
CA CYS A 3 9.15 -32.92 19.82
C CYS A 3 8.57 -34.28 19.43
N GLY A 4 9.29 -35.36 19.73
CA GLY A 4 8.81 -36.72 19.54
C GLY A 4 7.77 -37.08 20.60
N ALA A 5 6.55 -37.43 20.16
CA ALA A 5 5.50 -37.94 21.02
C ALA A 5 5.80 -39.37 21.46
N PHE A 6 6.13 -39.57 22.73
CA PHE A 6 6.19 -40.90 23.35
C PHE A 6 4.80 -41.31 23.85
N THR A 7 4.20 -42.32 23.23
CA THR A 7 3.00 -42.99 23.74
C THR A 7 3.41 -44.09 24.71
N LEU A 8 3.16 -43.90 26.01
CA LEU A 8 3.22 -44.96 27.04
C LEU A 8 1.80 -45.25 27.57
N PRO A 9 1.50 -46.50 27.96
CA PRO A 9 0.16 -46.92 28.32
C PRO A 9 -0.16 -46.61 29.79
N LEU A 10 -1.12 -45.69 29.95
CA LEU A 10 -2.27 -45.78 30.84
C LEU A 10 -2.06 -46.34 32.26
N LEU A 11 -1.44 -45.57 33.18
CA LEU A 11 -1.77 -45.59 34.61
C LEU A 11 -1.13 -44.37 35.31
N LEU A 12 -1.97 -43.55 35.96
CA LEU A 12 -1.66 -42.29 36.68
C LEU A 12 -1.28 -41.07 35.81
N LEU A 13 -2.27 -40.52 35.09
CA LEU A 13 -2.19 -39.22 34.40
C LEU A 13 -2.33 -38.04 35.38
N LEU A 14 -1.31 -37.80 36.20
CA LEU A 14 -1.00 -36.44 36.64
C LEU A 14 -0.81 -35.61 35.36
N HIS A 15 -1.68 -34.62 35.17
CA HIS A 15 -1.61 -33.67 34.06
C HIS A 15 -0.35 -32.81 34.20
N PHE A 16 0.82 -33.38 33.92
CA PHE A 16 1.95 -32.59 33.46
C PHE A 16 1.58 -32.12 32.06
N VAL A 17 0.84 -31.01 32.00
CA VAL A 17 0.90 -30.12 30.85
C VAL A 17 2.36 -29.71 30.79
N VAL A 18 3.15 -30.43 30.01
CA VAL A 18 4.43 -29.93 29.57
C VAL A 18 4.06 -28.76 28.67
N GLU A 19 3.97 -27.59 29.27
CA GLU A 19 4.08 -26.32 28.55
C GLU A 19 5.44 -26.39 27.86
N CYS A 20 5.44 -26.92 26.64
CA CYS A 20 6.47 -26.58 25.70
C CYS A 20 6.35 -25.09 25.55
N ASP A 21 7.18 -24.38 26.31
CA ASP A 21 7.52 -22.99 26.11
C ASP A 21 8.20 -22.92 24.74
N SER A 22 7.39 -23.09 23.70
CA SER A 22 7.76 -22.76 22.34
C SER A 22 7.97 -21.27 22.41
N LYS A 23 9.22 -20.86 22.69
CA LYS A 23 9.64 -19.48 22.60
C LYS A 23 9.21 -19.01 21.23
N GLY A 24 8.06 -18.35 21.17
CA GLY A 24 7.45 -17.91 19.93
C GLY A 24 8.49 -17.04 19.26
N TYR A 25 8.97 -17.45 18.10
CA TYR A 25 9.88 -16.63 17.34
C TYR A 25 9.12 -15.37 16.94
N CYS A 26 9.44 -14.25 17.58
CA CYS A 26 8.89 -12.95 17.23
C CYS A 26 9.24 -12.64 15.78
N SER A 27 8.24 -12.43 14.93
CA SER A 27 8.43 -12.01 13.56
C SER A 27 7.69 -10.70 13.33
N PHE A 28 8.36 -9.74 12.68
CA PHE A 28 7.70 -8.58 12.11
C PHE A 28 6.66 -9.01 11.08
N PRO A 29 5.62 -8.19 10.85
CA PRO A 29 4.63 -8.45 9.82
C PRO A 29 5.28 -8.61 8.44
N SER A 30 4.78 -9.56 7.66
CA SER A 30 5.36 -9.91 6.35
C SER A 30 5.44 -8.73 5.39
N TYR A 31 4.51 -7.78 5.44
CA TYR A 31 4.57 -6.59 4.59
C TYR A 31 5.81 -5.71 4.86
N LEU A 32 6.47 -5.83 6.02
CA LEU A 32 7.74 -5.15 6.26
C LEU A 32 8.88 -5.88 5.52
N TRP A 33 9.04 -7.18 5.63
CA TRP A 33 10.27 -7.82 5.16
C TRP A 33 10.13 -8.65 3.90
N GLN A 34 8.91 -9.02 3.52
CA GLN A 34 8.64 -9.80 2.34
C GLN A 34 8.62 -8.85 1.11
N PRO A 35 9.44 -9.11 0.09
CA PRO A 35 9.36 -8.35 -1.15
C PRO A 35 8.01 -8.60 -1.83
N LEU A 36 7.51 -7.61 -2.57
CA LEU A 36 6.24 -7.71 -3.30
C LEU A 36 6.27 -8.83 -4.35
N PHE A 37 7.45 -9.00 -4.94
CA PHE A 37 7.78 -10.08 -5.84
C PHE A 37 8.71 -11.03 -5.11
N VAL A 38 8.47 -12.34 -5.22
CA VAL A 38 9.31 -13.34 -4.56
C VAL A 38 10.70 -13.32 -5.22
N ASP A 39 11.59 -12.48 -4.69
CA ASP A 39 13.00 -12.48 -5.05
C ASP A 39 13.72 -13.41 -4.07
N THR A 40 13.99 -14.63 -4.54
CA THR A 40 14.81 -15.59 -3.80
C THR A 40 16.28 -15.43 -4.17
N ASN A 41 17.15 -15.60 -3.19
CA ASN A 41 18.55 -15.90 -3.43
C ASN A 41 18.69 -17.21 -4.23
N SER A 42 19.89 -17.48 -4.74
CA SER A 42 20.21 -18.72 -5.45
C SER A 42 20.01 -19.98 -4.60
N ASP A 43 19.97 -19.85 -3.28
CA ASP A 43 19.70 -20.92 -2.32
C ASP A 43 18.20 -21.09 -1.97
N GLY A 44 17.31 -20.31 -2.60
CA GLY A 44 15.87 -20.32 -2.33
C GLY A 44 15.43 -19.48 -1.13
N SER A 45 16.36 -18.87 -0.38
CA SER A 45 16.00 -18.00 0.74
C SER A 45 15.39 -16.68 0.25
N VAL A 46 14.36 -16.18 0.96
CA VAL A 46 13.73 -14.89 0.63
C VAL A 46 14.73 -13.77 0.91
N LYS A 47 15.03 -12.94 -0.08
CA LYS A 47 15.90 -11.78 0.12
C LYS A 47 15.26 -10.80 1.09
N PRO A 48 16.03 -10.23 2.05
CA PRO A 48 15.54 -9.16 2.90
C PRO A 48 15.06 -7.99 2.05
N ARG A 49 13.92 -7.40 2.42
CA ARG A 49 13.41 -6.21 1.73
C ARG A 49 14.32 -5.03 2.02
N HIS A 50 14.72 -4.31 0.96
CA HIS A 50 15.61 -3.16 1.03
C HIS A 50 14.89 -1.88 0.60
N TRP A 51 14.90 -0.87 1.47
CA TRP A 51 14.36 0.46 1.19
C TRP A 51 15.42 1.55 1.33
N ILE A 52 15.17 2.66 0.64
CA ILE A 52 15.99 3.87 0.73
C ILE A 52 15.12 5.00 1.31
N SER A 53 15.14 5.23 2.61
CA SER A 53 14.19 6.16 3.26
C SER A 53 14.50 7.63 3.02
N LYS A 54 15.78 8.01 2.93
CA LYS A 54 16.21 9.41 2.73
C LYS A 54 17.44 9.46 1.87
N SER A 55 17.47 10.37 0.89
CA SER A 55 18.66 10.67 0.09
C SER A 55 18.89 12.18 0.06
N GLU A 56 20.06 12.62 0.49
CA GLU A 56 20.54 14.00 0.34
C GLU A 56 21.47 14.05 -0.86
N TYR A 57 21.27 14.98 -1.78
CA TYR A 57 22.07 15.10 -3.01
C TYR A 57 23.10 16.23 -2.93
N TYR A 58 24.22 16.09 -3.65
CA TYR A 58 25.11 17.22 -3.88
C TYR A 58 24.39 18.28 -4.72
N LYS A 59 24.65 19.56 -4.43
CA LYS A 59 24.05 20.68 -5.17
C LYS A 59 24.28 20.52 -6.67
N ASN A 60 23.21 20.68 -7.45
CA ASN A 60 23.22 20.62 -8.93
C ASN A 60 23.70 19.29 -9.53
N THR A 61 23.58 18.18 -8.79
CA THR A 61 23.90 16.84 -9.33
C THR A 61 22.84 15.83 -8.92
N ASN A 62 22.75 14.73 -9.68
CA ASN A 62 21.95 13.56 -9.30
C ASN A 62 22.71 12.58 -8.40
N LYS A 63 23.89 12.97 -7.89
CA LYS A 63 24.69 12.14 -6.98
C LYS A 63 24.23 12.38 -5.55
N TRP A 64 23.83 11.31 -4.87
CA TRP A 64 23.53 11.39 -3.44
C TRP A 64 24.84 11.52 -2.64
N ARG A 65 24.83 12.40 -1.64
CA ARG A 65 25.89 12.63 -0.64
C ARG A 65 25.68 11.76 0.60
N LYS A 66 24.44 11.69 1.08
CA LYS A 66 24.04 10.86 2.21
C LYS A 66 22.79 10.09 1.85
N GLN A 67 22.69 8.86 2.33
CA GLN A 67 21.55 8.00 2.06
C GLN A 67 21.25 7.17 3.31
N LYS A 68 19.98 7.06 3.69
CA LYS A 68 19.52 6.16 4.76
C LYS A 68 18.86 4.95 4.11
N ASP A 69 19.46 3.79 4.36
CA ASP A 69 19.10 2.50 3.80
C ASP A 69 18.52 1.62 4.88
N ILE A 70 17.51 0.83 4.53
CA ILE A 70 16.82 0.02 5.52
C ILE A 70 16.62 -1.37 4.99
N VAL A 71 17.03 -2.36 5.75
CA VAL A 71 16.99 -3.77 5.34
C VAL A 71 16.20 -4.53 6.38
N ALA A 72 15.01 -5.00 6.03
CA ALA A 72 14.18 -5.81 6.92
C ALA A 72 14.20 -7.28 6.53
N SER A 73 14.39 -8.11 7.54
CA SER A 73 14.06 -9.53 7.57
C SER A 73 12.88 -9.78 8.50
N ASN A 74 12.42 -11.03 8.58
CA ASN A 74 11.35 -11.42 9.48
C ASN A 74 11.61 -11.08 10.95
N THR A 75 12.86 -11.12 11.42
CA THR A 75 13.21 -10.93 12.83
C THR A 75 14.02 -9.67 13.10
N THR A 76 14.57 -9.04 12.06
CA THR A 76 15.48 -7.89 12.22
C THR A 76 15.20 -6.78 11.22
N ILE A 77 15.38 -5.53 11.64
CA ILE A 77 15.36 -4.36 10.76
C ILE A 77 16.65 -3.58 10.98
N TRP A 78 17.44 -3.42 9.92
CA TRP A 78 18.72 -2.73 9.95
C TRP A 78 18.58 -1.37 9.32
N ILE A 79 18.92 -0.31 10.07
CA ILE A 79 18.95 1.05 9.56
C ILE A 79 20.42 1.41 9.34
N HIS A 80 20.79 1.56 8.08
CA HIS A 80 22.12 1.92 7.65
C HIS A 80 22.16 3.37 7.20
N HIS A 81 23.22 4.07 7.59
CA HIS A 81 23.58 5.34 7.01
C HIS A 81 24.74 5.13 6.04
N LYS A 82 24.53 5.54 4.80
CA LYS A 82 25.54 5.54 3.73
C LYS A 82 25.98 6.97 3.47
N ILE A 83 27.28 7.20 3.48
CA ILE A 83 27.88 8.49 3.13
C ILE A 83 28.80 8.26 1.94
N HIS A 84 28.58 9.00 0.86
CA HIS A 84 29.43 8.95 -0.32
C HIS A 84 30.88 9.29 0.06
N ALA A 85 31.84 8.46 -0.36
CA ALA A 85 33.24 8.57 0.02
C ALA A 85 34.15 8.34 -1.21
N SER A 86 35.41 8.79 -1.12
CA SER A 86 36.41 8.41 -2.12
C SER A 86 36.61 6.89 -2.12
N CYS A 87 36.94 6.32 -3.28
CA CYS A 87 37.18 4.87 -3.43
C CYS A 87 38.51 4.40 -2.84
N ASP A 88 39.31 5.31 -2.28
CA ASP A 88 40.58 4.99 -1.64
C ASP A 88 40.33 4.20 -0.34
N GLY A 89 40.22 2.87 -0.45
CA GLY A 89 40.12 1.93 0.67
C GLY A 89 38.72 1.45 1.07
N TYR A 90 37.69 1.62 0.23
CA TYR A 90 36.31 1.18 0.53
C TYR A 90 35.76 0.17 -0.49
N HIS A 91 34.79 -0.65 -0.06
CA HIS A 91 34.08 -1.59 -0.93
C HIS A 91 33.51 -0.89 -2.18
N GLN A 92 33.97 -1.31 -3.36
CA GLN A 92 33.32 -0.96 -4.62
C GLN A 92 31.97 -1.68 -4.69
N SER A 93 30.89 -0.92 -4.83
CA SER A 93 29.63 -1.48 -5.32
C SER A 93 29.69 -1.58 -6.85
N SER A 94 28.89 -2.45 -7.46
CA SER A 94 28.84 -2.69 -8.91
C SER A 94 28.42 -1.47 -9.76
N ASP A 95 28.28 -0.30 -9.14
CA ASP A 95 27.64 0.89 -9.69
C ASP A 95 28.56 2.13 -9.59
N ASP A 96 29.88 1.92 -9.62
CA ASP A 96 30.96 2.94 -9.57
C ASP A 96 30.88 3.94 -8.40
N ARG A 97 30.12 3.61 -7.36
CA ARG A 97 29.91 4.47 -6.19
C ARG A 97 30.50 3.83 -4.95
N CYS A 98 31.53 4.47 -4.41
CA CYS A 98 32.11 4.13 -3.13
C CYS A 98 31.39 4.89 -2.01
N TYR A 99 31.06 4.18 -0.95
CA TYR A 99 30.41 4.77 0.21
C TYR A 99 30.85 4.10 1.49
N LYS A 100 30.90 4.89 2.56
CA LYS A 100 31.02 4.37 3.92
C LYS A 100 29.61 4.00 4.40
N LYS A 101 29.39 2.72 4.71
CA LYS A 101 28.14 2.20 5.28
C LYS A 101 28.34 1.99 6.78
N THR A 102 27.55 2.67 7.60
CA THR A 102 27.52 2.49 9.06
C THR A 102 26.13 2.03 9.48
N VAL A 103 26.04 1.07 10.40
CA VAL A 103 24.77 0.73 11.05
C VAL A 103 24.47 1.87 12.03
N GLU A 104 23.35 2.57 11.84
CA GLU A 104 22.89 3.58 12.79
C GLU A 104 22.23 2.88 13.98
N TYR A 105 21.33 1.93 13.68
CA TYR A 105 20.80 0.99 14.67
C TYR A 105 20.20 -0.24 14.00
N LYS A 106 20.07 -1.30 14.80
CA LYS A 106 19.43 -2.57 14.44
C LYS A 106 18.28 -2.83 15.41
N LEU A 107 17.10 -3.13 14.88
CA LEU A 107 15.93 -3.54 15.66
C LEU A 107 15.80 -5.05 15.56
N ILE A 108 15.66 -5.73 16.69
CA ILE A 108 15.45 -7.18 16.78
C ILE A 108 14.10 -7.42 17.42
N CYS A 109 13.24 -8.19 16.78
CA CYS A 109 11.95 -8.61 17.32
C CYS A 109 12.19 -9.52 18.53
N VAL A 110 11.75 -9.11 19.72
CA VAL A 110 11.90 -9.89 20.96
C VAL A 110 10.60 -10.64 21.26
N SER A 111 9.47 -9.93 21.27
CA SER A 111 8.15 -10.54 21.42
C SER A 111 7.08 -9.68 20.78
N GLU A 112 6.02 -10.32 20.28
CA GLU A 112 4.78 -9.65 19.89
C GLU A 112 3.95 -9.37 21.16
N ALA A 113 3.32 -8.21 21.20
CA ALA A 113 2.39 -7.78 22.23
C ALA A 113 1.05 -7.45 21.57
N ALA A 114 -0.02 -7.42 22.37
CA ALA A 114 -1.37 -7.13 21.88
C ALA A 114 -1.44 -5.81 21.09
N GLY A 115 -2.32 -5.76 20.08
CA GLY A 115 -2.57 -4.58 19.25
C GLY A 115 -1.40 -4.22 18.32
N GLY A 116 -0.81 -5.21 17.64
CA GLY A 116 0.26 -4.99 16.66
C GLY A 116 1.52 -4.33 17.26
N LYS A 117 1.73 -4.48 18.56
CA LYS A 117 2.90 -3.93 19.26
C LYS A 117 4.02 -4.95 19.25
N PHE A 118 5.25 -4.48 19.10
CA PHE A 118 6.42 -5.33 19.13
C PHE A 118 7.39 -4.81 20.20
N ARG A 119 7.76 -5.69 21.13
CA ARG A 119 8.90 -5.46 22.00
C ARG A 119 10.14 -5.76 21.18
N ILE A 120 11.04 -4.80 21.11
CA ILE A 120 12.26 -4.90 20.32
C ILE A 120 13.50 -4.63 21.16
N GLN A 121 14.61 -5.23 20.75
CA GLN A 121 15.95 -4.86 21.19
C GLN A 121 16.58 -3.99 20.11
N GLN A 122 16.85 -2.74 20.45
CA GLN A 122 17.58 -1.81 19.59
C GLN A 122 19.06 -1.82 19.95
N GLU A 123 19.89 -2.21 19.00
CA GLU A 123 21.36 -2.18 19.11
C GLU A 123 21.87 -0.90 18.43
N VAL A 124 22.54 -0.01 19.18
CA VAL A 124 23.12 1.26 18.72
C VAL A 124 24.60 1.30 19.09
N ASP A 125 25.50 1.34 18.11
CA ASP A 125 26.96 1.34 18.34
C ASP A 125 27.43 0.22 19.30
N GLY A 126 26.83 -0.97 19.19
CA GLY A 126 27.12 -2.13 20.06
C GLY A 126 26.55 -2.03 21.48
N ARG A 127 25.71 -1.04 21.77
CA ARG A 127 24.94 -0.95 23.02
C ARG A 127 23.50 -1.36 22.80
N ASP A 128 23.01 -2.22 23.68
CA ASP A 128 21.62 -2.67 23.67
C ASP A 128 20.70 -1.74 24.45
N LYS A 129 19.59 -1.35 23.82
CA LYS A 129 18.47 -0.63 24.44
C LYS A 129 17.17 -1.35 24.10
N LYS A 130 16.41 -1.76 25.11
CA LYS A 130 15.06 -2.30 24.90
C LYS A 130 14.09 -1.16 24.58
N ARG A 131 13.25 -1.33 23.55
CA ARG A 131 12.21 -0.37 23.15
C ARG A 131 10.92 -1.10 22.82
N CYS A 132 9.80 -0.39 22.90
CA CYS A 132 8.55 -0.82 22.28
C CYS A 132 8.38 -0.04 20.99
N ILE A 133 8.04 -0.73 19.91
CA ILE A 133 7.58 -0.10 18.67
C ILE A 133 6.15 -0.54 18.40
N LEU A 134 5.34 0.39 17.93
CA LEU A 134 4.00 0.09 17.43
C LEU A 134 4.08 -0.03 15.91
N VAL A 135 3.72 -1.21 15.42
CA VAL A 135 3.60 -1.53 14.00
C VAL A 135 2.10 -1.72 13.77
N SER A 136 1.38 -0.60 13.73
CA SER A 136 -0.04 -0.47 14.12
C SER A 136 -1.04 -1.50 13.52
N ALA A 137 -1.84 -2.09 14.42
CA ALA A 137 -3.32 -2.11 14.43
C ALA A 137 -3.89 -2.17 15.88
N VAL A 138 -4.94 -1.40 16.22
CA VAL A 138 -5.44 -0.80 17.52
C VAL A 138 -6.11 -1.80 18.51
N PRO A 139 -6.85 -1.44 19.61
CA PRO A 139 -6.77 -0.44 20.70
C PRO A 139 -6.41 -1.02 22.09
N LYS A 140 -6.39 -0.12 23.11
CA LYS A 140 -6.38 -0.32 24.58
C LYS A 140 -6.80 -1.71 25.08
N GLU A 141 -5.83 -2.44 25.60
CA GLU A 141 -5.99 -3.16 26.88
C GLU A 141 -4.72 -2.95 27.72
N GLU A 142 -4.92 -2.92 29.04
CA GLU A 142 -3.91 -2.64 30.05
C GLU A 142 -2.76 -3.64 29.94
N ASN A 143 -1.59 -3.15 29.54
CA ASN A 143 -0.37 -3.93 29.43
C ASN A 143 0.52 -3.58 30.62
N GLU A 144 0.99 -4.60 31.35
CA GLU A 144 1.84 -4.40 32.53
C GLU A 144 3.14 -3.64 32.21
N ASP A 145 3.34 -2.63 33.06
CA ASP A 145 4.49 -1.80 33.40
C ASP A 145 5.30 -1.08 32.31
N THR A 146 4.66 0.01 31.87
CA THR A 146 5.21 1.32 31.46
C THR A 146 5.96 1.45 30.14
N LEU A 147 6.68 0.41 29.68
CA LEU A 147 7.50 0.52 28.45
C LEU A 147 6.66 0.64 27.16
N CYS A 148 5.50 0.00 27.12
CA CYS A 148 4.62 -0.01 25.94
C CYS A 148 3.33 0.82 26.16
N LEU A 149 3.35 1.82 27.05
CA LEU A 149 2.23 2.75 27.21
C LEU A 149 2.16 3.68 26.00
N ASP A 150 0.99 3.77 25.37
CA ASP A 150 0.78 4.57 24.16
C ASP A 150 1.18 6.04 24.31
N ARG A 151 1.08 6.58 25.52
CA ARG A 151 1.46 7.96 25.86
C ARG A 151 2.98 8.21 25.88
N ALA A 152 3.78 7.16 26.07
CA ALA A 152 5.24 7.23 26.10
C ALA A 152 5.88 6.87 24.75
N LEU A 153 5.08 6.37 23.80
CA LEU A 153 5.54 6.11 22.44
C LEU A 153 5.70 7.44 21.71
N GLN A 154 6.94 7.74 21.32
CA GLN A 154 7.21 8.82 20.38
C GLN A 154 7.12 8.25 18.97
N ARG A 155 6.49 9.01 18.07
CA ARG A 155 6.47 8.68 16.65
C ARG A 155 7.90 8.79 16.13
N ASP A 156 8.48 7.65 15.77
CA ASP A 156 9.72 7.66 14.99
C ASP A 156 9.36 8.11 13.57
N GLU A 157 10.24 8.89 12.94
CA GLU A 157 10.08 9.30 11.54
C GLU A 157 10.16 8.07 10.60
N TRP A 158 10.54 6.89 11.11
CA TRP A 158 10.57 5.66 10.33
C TRP A 158 10.55 4.39 11.21
N PRO A 159 9.89 3.28 10.81
CA PRO A 159 9.02 3.13 9.64
C PRO A 159 7.62 3.67 9.88
N TRP A 160 7.09 4.39 8.89
CA TRP A 160 5.67 4.77 8.84
C TRP A 160 4.84 3.51 8.60
N ILE A 161 4.48 2.81 9.67
CA ILE A 161 3.49 1.75 9.56
C ILE A 161 2.12 2.38 9.67
N ALA A 162 1.28 1.99 8.72
CA ALA A 162 -0.02 2.55 8.52
C ALA A 162 -0.90 2.42 9.76
N ALA A 163 -1.77 3.42 9.95
CA ALA A 163 -2.76 3.38 11.01
C ALA A 163 -3.70 2.19 10.79
N ASP A 164 -3.87 1.43 11.85
CA ASP A 164 -5.03 0.60 12.13
C ASP A 164 -5.54 -0.32 11.02
N ILE A 165 -4.89 -1.48 10.87
CA ILE A 165 -5.41 -2.60 10.07
C ILE A 165 -6.55 -3.28 10.86
N LEU A 166 -7.72 -2.62 10.99
CA LEU A 166 -8.93 -3.16 11.65
C LEU A 166 -9.64 -4.25 10.86
N GLY A 167 -9.10 -4.61 9.70
CA GLY A 167 -9.81 -5.38 8.68
C GLY A 167 -10.36 -4.48 7.58
N VAL A 168 -11.19 -5.06 6.72
CA VAL A 168 -11.76 -4.35 5.58
C VAL A 168 -12.80 -3.34 6.08
N GLN A 169 -12.68 -2.09 5.64
CA GLN A 169 -13.59 -0.99 5.98
C GLN A 169 -14.06 -0.27 4.70
N PRO A 170 -15.17 0.48 4.74
CA PRO A 170 -15.59 1.30 3.61
C PRO A 170 -14.51 2.31 3.20
N CYS A 171 -14.37 2.57 1.91
CA CYS A 171 -13.41 3.56 1.43
C CYS A 171 -13.88 4.99 1.72
N PRO A 172 -12.97 5.94 2.02
CA PRO A 172 -13.33 7.29 2.46
C PRO A 172 -13.81 8.23 1.33
N PHE A 173 -13.96 7.72 0.11
CA PHE A 173 -14.52 8.47 -1.01
C PHE A 173 -15.36 7.54 -1.89
N THR A 174 -16.34 8.11 -2.59
CA THR A 174 -17.23 7.36 -3.47
C THR A 174 -17.32 8.00 -4.85
N GLY A 175 -17.57 7.20 -5.87
CA GLY A 175 -17.80 7.67 -7.25
C GLY A 175 -16.85 7.09 -8.29
N GLY A 176 -17.09 7.48 -9.55
CA GLY A 176 -16.29 7.12 -10.70
C GLY A 176 -15.41 8.28 -11.17
N PHE A 177 -14.17 7.98 -11.50
CA PHE A 177 -13.18 8.93 -11.96
C PHE A 177 -12.43 8.39 -13.17
N ASP A 178 -12.24 9.22 -14.18
CA ASP A 178 -11.34 8.91 -15.28
C ASP A 178 -9.93 9.33 -14.87
N PHE A 179 -8.93 8.51 -15.19
CA PHE A 179 -7.56 8.84 -14.86
C PHE A 179 -6.59 8.62 -16.02
N THR A 180 -5.55 9.45 -16.02
CA THR A 180 -4.36 9.28 -16.84
C THR A 180 -3.18 8.98 -15.91
N ALA A 181 -2.49 7.87 -16.14
CA ALA A 181 -1.34 7.47 -15.33
C ALA A 181 -0.02 7.85 -15.99
N PHE A 182 1.00 8.11 -15.16
CA PHE A 182 2.33 8.51 -15.59
C PHE A 182 3.39 7.67 -14.90
N GLU A 183 4.39 7.21 -15.67
CA GLU A 183 5.50 6.40 -15.17
C GLU A 183 6.47 7.25 -14.32
N GLN A 184 6.95 6.68 -13.21
CA GLN A 184 7.90 7.32 -12.28
C GLN A 184 9.28 7.59 -12.91
N THR A 185 9.79 6.65 -13.71
CA THR A 185 11.21 6.54 -14.07
C THR A 185 11.61 7.34 -15.31
N GLN A 186 10.66 7.73 -16.16
CA GLN A 186 10.96 8.37 -17.44
C GLN A 186 10.05 9.57 -17.73
N ARG A 187 10.53 10.78 -17.42
CA ARG A 187 9.98 12.06 -17.94
C ARG A 187 8.46 12.27 -17.81
N LYS A 188 7.76 11.54 -16.93
CA LYS A 188 6.30 11.48 -16.87
C LYS A 188 5.70 11.06 -18.23
N ASN A 189 6.20 9.98 -18.81
CA ASN A 189 5.54 9.35 -19.96
C ASN A 189 4.15 8.90 -19.54
N ARG A 190 3.16 9.26 -20.37
CA ARG A 190 1.78 8.85 -20.17
C ARG A 190 1.66 7.35 -20.46
N ILE A 191 1.18 6.59 -19.49
CA ILE A 191 0.73 5.21 -19.68
C ILE A 191 -0.57 5.29 -20.50
N CYS A 192 -0.73 4.43 -21.51
CA CYS A 192 -1.86 4.46 -22.46
C CYS A 192 -1.92 5.73 -23.33
N ALA A 193 -0.79 6.12 -23.93
CA ALA A 193 -0.77 7.28 -24.83
C ALA A 193 -1.66 7.10 -26.08
N ASP A 194 -1.79 5.86 -26.56
CA ASP A 194 -2.45 5.55 -27.84
C ASP A 194 -3.89 5.03 -27.69
N GLU A 195 -4.34 4.79 -26.47
CA GLU A 195 -5.71 4.33 -26.20
C GLU A 195 -6.70 5.49 -26.25
N TRP A 196 -7.81 5.30 -26.95
CA TRP A 196 -8.88 6.30 -27.05
C TRP A 196 -9.74 6.36 -25.79
N ARG A 197 -9.91 5.23 -25.10
CA ARG A 197 -10.73 5.10 -23.89
C ARG A 197 -9.87 5.46 -22.68
N PRO A 198 -10.34 6.32 -21.75
CA PRO A 198 -9.60 6.61 -20.54
C PRO A 198 -9.57 5.39 -19.60
N SER A 199 -8.55 5.31 -18.75
CA SER A 199 -8.57 4.41 -17.60
C SER A 199 -9.54 4.94 -16.55
N ARG A 200 -10.13 4.06 -15.74
CA ARG A 200 -11.19 4.44 -14.80
C ARG A 200 -10.95 3.89 -13.40
N LEU A 201 -11.17 4.73 -12.41
CA LEU A 201 -11.11 4.44 -10.99
C LEU A 201 -12.55 4.52 -10.46
N GLU A 202 -13.04 3.47 -9.83
CA GLU A 202 -14.35 3.49 -9.16
C GLU A 202 -14.16 3.16 -7.69
N SER A 203 -14.85 3.88 -6.81
CA SER A 203 -14.87 3.61 -5.38
C SER A 203 -16.31 3.52 -4.90
N GLU A 204 -16.64 2.43 -4.20
CA GLU A 204 -17.88 2.30 -3.41
C GLU A 204 -19.16 2.64 -4.19
N CYS A 205 -19.37 2.00 -5.36
CA CYS A 205 -20.66 2.06 -6.05
C CYS A 205 -21.75 1.36 -5.25
N VAL A 206 -21.39 0.25 -4.60
CA VAL A 206 -22.13 -0.39 -3.50
C VAL A 206 -21.22 -0.39 -2.27
N GLU A 207 -21.77 -0.09 -1.10
CA GLU A 207 -20.99 -0.06 0.15
C GLU A 207 -20.25 -1.39 0.40
N GLY A 208 -18.94 -1.32 0.64
CA GLY A 208 -18.02 -2.44 0.78
C GLY A 208 -17.46 -3.00 -0.54
N GLU A 209 -17.78 -2.39 -1.69
CA GLU A 209 -17.26 -2.84 -2.99
C GLU A 209 -15.81 -2.49 -3.24
N ALA A 210 -15.11 -1.80 -2.34
CA ALA A 210 -13.70 -1.51 -2.51
C ALA A 210 -13.40 -0.53 -3.67
N ILE A 211 -12.12 -0.38 -4.03
CA ILE A 211 -11.67 0.47 -5.13
C ILE A 211 -11.33 -0.39 -6.34
N SER A 212 -11.93 -0.08 -7.48
CA SER A 212 -11.69 -0.79 -8.75
C SER A 212 -10.93 0.08 -9.73
N PHE A 213 -9.85 -0.46 -10.30
CA PHE A 213 -9.04 0.15 -11.35
C PHE A 213 -9.30 -0.59 -12.66
N TYR A 214 -9.80 0.13 -13.66
CA TYR A 214 -10.06 -0.39 -14.99
C TYR A 214 -9.09 0.23 -15.99
N SER A 215 -8.33 -0.63 -16.67
CA SER A 215 -7.42 -0.25 -17.74
C SER A 215 -8.03 -0.61 -19.11
N PRO A 216 -7.83 0.22 -20.16
CA PRO A 216 -8.38 -0.04 -21.48
C PRO A 216 -7.91 -1.36 -22.12
N SER A 217 -6.66 -1.72 -21.85
CA SER A 217 -5.95 -2.90 -22.35
C SER A 217 -4.96 -3.41 -21.29
N GLU A 218 -4.38 -4.59 -21.51
CA GLU A 218 -3.41 -5.18 -20.57
C GLU A 218 -2.11 -4.37 -20.49
N ASP A 219 -1.62 -3.83 -21.62
CA ASP A 219 -0.45 -2.95 -21.68
C ASP A 219 -0.65 -1.63 -20.93
N CYS A 220 -1.90 -1.33 -20.61
CA CYS A 220 -2.35 -0.16 -19.87
C CYS A 220 -2.52 -0.39 -18.37
N SER A 221 -2.31 -1.62 -17.90
CA SER A 221 -2.44 -1.95 -16.49
C SER A 221 -1.34 -1.30 -15.66
N LEU A 222 -1.71 -0.79 -14.49
CA LEU A 222 -0.75 -0.31 -13.51
C LEU A 222 -0.13 -1.46 -12.69
N PHE A 223 -0.61 -2.69 -12.87
CA PHE A 223 -0.32 -3.84 -12.01
C PHE A 223 0.49 -4.91 -12.77
N TYR A 224 1.28 -5.69 -12.03
CA TYR A 224 2.32 -6.56 -12.57
C TYR A 224 1.81 -7.65 -13.52
N ASP A 225 0.68 -8.30 -13.18
CA ASP A 225 0.07 -9.35 -14.02
C ASP A 225 -0.78 -8.79 -15.17
N ARG A 226 -0.66 -7.48 -15.40
CA ARG A 226 -1.40 -6.71 -16.40
C ARG A 226 -2.93 -6.91 -16.44
N PRO A 227 -3.63 -7.12 -15.31
CA PRO A 227 -5.08 -7.21 -15.32
C PRO A 227 -5.69 -5.89 -15.84
N THR A 228 -6.71 -6.03 -16.67
CA THR A 228 -7.54 -4.89 -17.12
C THR A 228 -8.51 -4.40 -16.05
N ASN A 229 -8.73 -5.19 -14.99
CA ASN A 229 -9.56 -4.85 -13.84
C ASN A 229 -8.90 -5.33 -12.55
N VAL A 230 -8.62 -4.42 -11.62
CA VAL A 230 -8.09 -4.73 -10.28
C VAL A 230 -8.99 -4.15 -9.21
N LYS A 231 -9.42 -5.01 -8.28
CA LYS A 231 -10.28 -4.64 -7.16
C LYS A 231 -9.49 -4.71 -5.85
N LEU A 232 -9.34 -3.58 -5.17
CA LEU A 232 -8.54 -3.45 -3.95
C LEU A 232 -9.39 -2.97 -2.76
N GLN A 233 -9.55 -3.84 -1.75
CA GLN A 233 -10.25 -3.59 -0.49
C GLN A 233 -9.55 -2.50 0.31
N CYS A 234 -10.32 -1.57 0.87
CA CYS A 234 -9.83 -0.57 1.80
C CYS A 234 -9.65 -1.21 3.18
N TRP A 235 -8.44 -1.14 3.72
CA TRP A 235 -8.08 -1.70 5.03
C TRP A 235 -7.98 -0.64 6.12
N GLY A 236 -7.75 0.61 5.73
CA GLY A 236 -7.32 1.69 6.60
C GLY A 236 -7.37 2.99 5.84
N HIS A 237 -7.74 4.08 6.51
CA HIS A 237 -7.42 5.40 6.02
C HIS A 237 -7.08 6.35 7.17
N TRP A 238 -6.27 7.36 6.89
CA TRP A 238 -6.00 8.44 7.83
C TRP A 238 -5.68 9.72 7.08
N GLU A 239 -5.83 10.83 7.77
CA GLU A 239 -5.43 12.14 7.28
C GLU A 239 -4.14 12.57 7.95
N GLU A 240 -3.22 13.13 7.17
CA GLU A 240 -2.01 13.77 7.68
C GLU A 240 -1.70 14.98 6.81
N GLU A 241 -1.43 16.13 7.45
CA GLU A 241 -1.24 17.41 6.76
C GLU A 241 -2.43 17.73 5.84
N SER A 242 -2.18 17.92 4.54
CA SER A 242 -3.19 18.20 3.50
C SER A 242 -3.56 16.98 2.67
N TYR A 243 -3.24 15.76 3.16
CA TYR A 243 -3.41 14.52 2.42
C TYR A 243 -4.28 13.50 3.16
N LEU A 244 -5.03 12.74 2.37
CA LEU A 244 -5.74 11.54 2.78
C LEU A 244 -4.97 10.32 2.25
N PHE A 245 -4.69 9.36 3.13
CA PHE A 245 -3.99 8.12 2.80
C PHE A 245 -4.94 6.95 2.97
N ILE A 246 -4.94 6.03 2.02
CA ILE A 246 -5.83 4.87 1.99
C ILE A 246 -4.99 3.62 1.78
N LEU A 247 -5.04 2.70 2.74
CA LEU A 247 -4.45 1.37 2.62
C LEU A 247 -5.34 0.48 1.83
N MET A 248 -4.77 -0.16 0.82
CA MET A 248 -5.51 -1.07 -0.03
C MET A 248 -4.78 -2.40 -0.19
N GLY A 249 -5.57 -3.46 -0.34
CA GLY A 249 -5.08 -4.82 -0.56
C GLY A 249 -6.06 -5.62 -1.40
N GLU A 250 -5.56 -6.62 -2.11
CA GLU A 250 -6.41 -7.58 -2.79
C GLU A 250 -7.24 -8.40 -1.79
N LYS A 251 -8.32 -9.01 -2.26
CA LYS A 251 -9.13 -9.90 -1.43
C LYS A 251 -8.26 -11.01 -0.84
N SER A 252 -8.41 -11.25 0.46
CA SER A 252 -7.65 -12.28 1.21
C SER A 252 -6.14 -12.04 1.32
N HIS A 253 -5.65 -10.86 0.92
CA HIS A 253 -4.25 -10.47 1.05
C HIS A 253 -4.12 -9.26 1.97
N LEU A 254 -3.03 -9.22 2.75
CA LEU A 254 -2.66 -8.03 3.53
C LEU A 254 -2.52 -6.80 2.62
N PRO A 255 -2.76 -5.59 3.13
CA PRO A 255 -2.61 -4.38 2.34
C PRO A 255 -1.17 -4.24 1.83
N ARG A 256 -1.04 -3.85 0.58
CA ARG A 256 0.26 -3.69 -0.12
C ARG A 256 0.35 -2.38 -0.88
N PHE A 257 -0.78 -1.69 -1.04
CA PHE A 257 -0.89 -0.47 -1.81
C PHE A 257 -1.31 0.68 -0.90
N VAL A 258 -0.86 1.88 -1.24
CA VAL A 258 -1.37 3.11 -0.61
C VAL A 258 -1.78 4.10 -1.67
N LEU A 259 -3.01 4.60 -1.57
CA LEU A 259 -3.48 5.73 -2.35
C LEU A 259 -3.29 7.00 -1.52
N ARG A 260 -2.59 7.99 -2.08
CA ARG A 260 -2.47 9.33 -1.47
C ARG A 260 -3.24 10.33 -2.31
N LEU A 261 -4.24 10.95 -1.68
CA LEU A 261 -5.15 11.93 -2.25
C LEU A 261 -5.00 13.27 -1.53
N SER A 262 -5.46 14.36 -2.13
CA SER A 262 -5.71 15.59 -1.36
C SER A 262 -6.82 15.32 -0.34
N LYS A 263 -6.77 16.00 0.81
CA LYS A 263 -7.86 15.96 1.79
C LYS A 263 -9.20 16.42 1.20
N ASP A 264 -9.17 17.34 0.24
CA ASP A 264 -10.37 17.87 -0.43
C ASP A 264 -10.71 17.10 -1.73
N PHE A 265 -10.27 15.84 -1.84
CA PHE A 265 -10.43 15.05 -3.06
C PHE A 265 -11.89 14.87 -3.45
N GLY A 266 -12.21 15.19 -4.71
CA GLY A 266 -13.56 15.08 -5.27
C GLY A 266 -14.47 16.27 -4.94
N VAL A 267 -14.00 17.25 -4.17
CA VAL A 267 -14.70 18.53 -3.96
C VAL A 267 -14.51 19.46 -5.15
N SER A 268 -13.33 19.42 -5.77
CA SER A 268 -13.01 20.25 -6.93
C SER A 268 -13.59 19.66 -8.22
N SER A 269 -13.99 20.53 -9.15
CA SER A 269 -14.42 20.11 -10.51
C SER A 269 -13.23 19.86 -11.46
N GLY A 270 -12.02 20.15 -11.01
CA GLY A 270 -10.80 20.05 -11.80
C GLY A 270 -10.20 18.65 -11.79
N ALA A 271 -9.14 18.48 -12.59
CA ALA A 271 -8.29 17.30 -12.48
C ALA A 271 -7.41 17.43 -11.23
N GLU A 272 -7.35 16.37 -10.44
CA GLU A 272 -6.56 16.25 -9.22
C GLU A 272 -5.41 15.26 -9.42
N THR A 273 -4.33 15.44 -8.66
CA THR A 273 -3.19 14.52 -8.71
C THR A 273 -3.25 13.56 -7.53
N VAL A 274 -3.22 12.28 -7.85
CA VAL A 274 -3.28 11.16 -6.93
C VAL A 274 -2.01 10.33 -7.10
N TYR A 275 -1.51 9.74 -6.02
CA TYR A 275 -0.35 8.85 -6.07
C TYR A 275 -0.75 7.46 -5.61
N LEU A 276 -0.52 6.46 -6.46
CA LEU A 276 -0.69 5.05 -6.14
C LEU A 276 0.68 4.42 -5.86
N TYR A 277 0.95 4.14 -4.59
CA TYR A 277 2.19 3.50 -4.13
C TYR A 277 2.02 1.98 -4.11
N PHE A 278 2.97 1.27 -4.70
CA PHE A 278 3.10 -0.19 -4.62
C PHE A 278 3.96 -0.54 -3.40
N SER A 279 3.60 0.03 -2.24
CA SER A 279 4.28 -0.18 -0.96
C SER A 279 3.47 0.47 0.15
N LEU A 280 3.53 -0.08 1.36
CA LEU A 280 3.03 0.59 2.57
C LEU A 280 3.96 1.70 3.08
N VAL A 281 5.09 1.93 2.41
CA VAL A 281 6.06 2.98 2.73
C VAL A 281 5.93 4.10 1.70
N MET A 282 5.48 5.27 2.13
CA MET A 282 5.27 6.47 1.31
C MET A 282 5.66 7.76 2.06
N PRO A 283 5.89 8.88 1.36
CA PRO A 283 6.11 10.17 1.98
C PRO A 283 4.80 10.75 2.53
N LEU A 284 4.84 11.27 3.75
CA LEU A 284 3.70 11.96 4.36
C LEU A 284 3.54 13.40 3.86
N GLY A 285 4.64 14.14 3.75
CA GLY A 285 4.60 15.54 3.33
C GLY A 285 4.51 15.75 1.83
N GLY A 286 4.01 16.92 1.43
CA GLY A 286 3.87 17.30 0.02
C GLY A 286 5.19 17.46 -0.73
N HIS A 287 6.27 17.75 0.00
CA HIS A 287 7.64 17.84 -0.54
C HIS A 287 8.44 16.55 -0.41
N GLY A 288 7.85 15.49 0.17
CA GLY A 288 8.52 14.22 0.34
C GLY A 288 8.61 13.47 -0.97
N ASN A 289 9.83 13.08 -1.37
CA ASN A 289 10.01 12.10 -2.44
C ASN A 289 9.85 10.70 -1.86
N ALA A 290 9.20 9.82 -2.61
CA ALA A 290 9.19 8.41 -2.25
C ALA A 290 10.62 7.87 -2.18
N PRO A 291 10.89 6.88 -1.31
CA PRO A 291 12.10 6.08 -1.38
C PRO A 291 12.39 5.65 -2.82
N GLY A 292 13.66 5.71 -3.25
CA GLY A 292 14.02 5.39 -4.64
C GLY A 292 13.67 3.96 -5.08
N THR A 293 13.48 3.05 -4.13
CA THR A 293 13.05 1.66 -4.37
C THR A 293 11.54 1.45 -4.29
N VAL A 294 10.77 2.46 -3.84
CA VAL A 294 9.31 2.38 -3.81
C VAL A 294 8.79 2.79 -5.17
N GLN A 295 8.15 1.83 -5.84
CA GLN A 295 7.42 2.06 -7.07
C GLN A 295 6.10 2.79 -6.78
N TYR A 296 5.80 3.81 -7.57
CA TYR A 296 4.50 4.48 -7.54
C TYR A 296 4.13 5.01 -8.91
N ASN A 297 2.84 5.24 -9.14
CA ASN A 297 2.31 5.92 -10.32
C ASN A 297 1.68 7.26 -9.91
N GLU A 298 1.96 8.32 -10.68
CA GLU A 298 1.20 9.58 -10.62
C GLU A 298 -0.04 9.42 -11.48
N LEU A 299 -1.22 9.63 -10.90
CA LEU A 299 -2.51 9.58 -11.58
C LEU A 299 -3.07 11.00 -11.63
N ARG A 300 -3.41 11.49 -12.82
CA ARG A 300 -4.25 12.67 -12.97
C ARG A 300 -5.67 12.21 -13.11
N VAL A 301 -6.46 12.45 -12.07
CA VAL A 301 -7.80 11.93 -11.87
C VAL A 301 -8.79 13.06 -12.06
N GLN A 302 -9.82 12.83 -12.84
CA GLN A 302 -10.93 13.76 -13.00
C GLN A 302 -12.21 12.99 -12.72
N ARG A 303 -13.13 13.57 -11.95
CA ARG A 303 -14.44 12.95 -11.74
C ARG A 303 -15.05 12.64 -13.10
N SER A 304 -15.38 11.38 -13.37
CA SER A 304 -16.00 11.00 -14.64
C SER A 304 -17.24 11.86 -14.72
N GLY A 305 -17.30 12.72 -15.72
CA GLY A 305 -18.48 13.51 -15.96
C GLY A 305 -19.62 12.51 -16.04
N GLY A 306 -20.50 12.51 -15.04
CA GLY A 306 -21.84 12.09 -15.34
C GLY A 306 -22.20 12.87 -16.59
N PHE A 307 -22.75 12.22 -17.60
CA PHE A 307 -23.81 12.91 -18.29
C PHE A 307 -24.76 13.36 -17.17
N SER A 308 -24.55 14.57 -16.66
CA SER A 308 -25.61 15.35 -16.09
C SER A 308 -26.52 15.48 -17.28
N ILE A 309 -27.44 14.52 -17.42
CA ILE A 309 -28.61 14.69 -18.25
C ILE A 309 -29.28 15.86 -17.58
N ASP A 310 -28.95 17.04 -18.07
CA ASP A 310 -29.52 18.27 -17.60
C ASP A 310 -30.97 18.25 -18.07
N PHE A 311 -31.85 17.67 -17.25
CA PHE A 311 -33.28 17.68 -17.49
C PHE A 311 -33.86 19.11 -17.45
N SER A 312 -33.04 20.15 -17.19
CA SER A 312 -33.45 21.54 -17.28
C SER A 312 -33.36 22.15 -18.70
N HIS A 313 -32.90 21.39 -19.71
CA HIS A 313 -32.99 21.79 -21.13
C HIS A 313 -34.06 20.98 -21.90
N PRO A 314 -35.30 21.49 -22.02
CA PRO A 314 -36.38 20.82 -22.76
C PRO A 314 -36.24 20.87 -24.30
N GLN A 315 -35.08 21.25 -24.87
CA GLN A 315 -34.95 21.49 -26.32
C GLN A 315 -34.45 20.32 -27.17
N ILE A 316 -34.19 19.14 -26.60
CA ILE A 316 -33.77 17.95 -27.39
C ILE A 316 -34.87 16.86 -27.36
N TRP A 317 -36.12 17.28 -27.55
CA TRP A 317 -37.26 16.37 -27.83
C TRP A 317 -38.04 16.78 -29.09
N SER A 318 -37.54 17.72 -29.89
CA SER A 318 -38.22 18.15 -31.14
C SER A 318 -37.84 17.31 -32.38
N HIS A 319 -36.93 16.35 -32.28
CA HIS A 319 -36.52 15.49 -33.41
C HIS A 319 -36.87 14.00 -33.27
N LEU A 320 -37.53 13.60 -32.18
CA LEU A 320 -38.19 12.29 -32.11
C LEU A 320 -39.68 12.49 -32.37
N LEU A 321 -40.03 12.53 -33.66
CA LEU A 321 -41.41 12.39 -34.11
C LEU A 321 -41.98 11.08 -33.52
N PRO A 322 -43.16 11.10 -32.88
CA PRO A 322 -43.87 9.88 -32.62
C PRO A 322 -44.25 9.24 -33.96
N LEU A 323 -43.90 7.97 -34.14
CA LEU A 323 -44.48 7.12 -35.17
C LEU A 323 -46.01 7.24 -35.04
N GLN A 324 -46.66 7.82 -36.05
CA GLN A 324 -48.11 7.86 -36.10
C GLN A 324 -48.63 6.41 -36.11
N PRO A 325 -49.66 6.10 -35.32
CA PRO A 325 -50.30 4.80 -35.37
C PRO A 325 -50.91 4.61 -36.77
N GLU A 326 -50.51 3.55 -37.46
CA GLU A 326 -51.10 3.14 -38.73
C GLU A 326 -52.63 3.00 -38.57
N HIS A 327 -53.35 3.80 -39.35
CA HIS A 327 -54.79 3.75 -39.43
C HIS A 327 -55.18 2.49 -40.22
N LYS A 328 -55.53 1.41 -39.51
CA LYS A 328 -56.12 0.20 -40.12
C LYS A 328 -57.51 0.55 -40.69
N PRO A 329 -57.78 0.33 -41.99
CA PRO A 329 -59.11 0.53 -42.54
C PRO A 329 -60.11 -0.49 -41.94
N PRO A 330 -61.39 -0.11 -41.79
CA PRO A 330 -62.41 -0.99 -41.22
C PRO A 330 -62.66 -2.20 -42.14
N ARG A 331 -62.65 -3.40 -41.54
CA ARG A 331 -63.05 -4.64 -42.21
C ARG A 331 -64.54 -4.59 -42.54
N THR A 332 -64.86 -4.80 -43.80
CA THR A 332 -66.21 -5.08 -44.31
C THR A 332 -66.76 -6.37 -43.67
N PRO A 333 -68.03 -6.42 -43.25
CA PRO A 333 -68.64 -7.64 -42.75
C PRO A 333 -68.95 -8.60 -43.90
N SER A 334 -68.46 -9.84 -43.78
CA SER A 334 -68.87 -10.95 -44.65
C SER A 334 -70.29 -11.40 -44.32
N PRO A 335 -71.09 -11.81 -45.32
CA PRO A 335 -72.45 -12.27 -45.09
C PRO A 335 -72.47 -13.66 -44.45
N LEU A 336 -73.46 -13.85 -43.57
CA LEU A 336 -73.84 -15.12 -42.96
C LEU A 336 -74.29 -16.12 -44.04
N VAL A 337 -73.75 -17.34 -43.98
CA VAL A 337 -74.37 -18.56 -44.52
C VAL A 337 -74.32 -19.62 -43.43
#